data_AF-A0A7W5EV55-F1
#
_entry.id   AF-A0A7W5EV55-F1
#
_cell.length_a   1.000
_cell.length_b   1.000
_cell.length_c   1.000
_cell.angle_alpha   90.00
_cell.angle_beta   90.00
_cell.angle_gamma   90.00
#
_symmetry.space_group_name_H-M   'P 1'
#
loop_
_entity.id
_entity.type
_entity.pdbx_description
1 polymer ?
#
loop_
_entity_poly.entity_id
_entity_poly.type
_entity_poly.pdbx_seq_one_letter_code
_entity_poly.pdbx_strand_id
1 'polypeptide(L)'
;MLEAHDVRISMDGKGCYQDNIFVERLWRSVKYKCVYLKAFEDGVHLRGELKRYFTWFNKERPHQGLDDATPDEVYFDQPLI
;
A
#
# COMPACT_ATOMS: atom_id res chain seq x y z
N MET A 1 8.52 -18.08 -13.81
CA MET A 1 8.35 -16.62 -14.00
C MET A 1 8.86 -15.82 -12.79
N LEU A 2 8.75 -16.30 -11.54
CA LEU A 2 9.37 -15.65 -10.37
C LEU A 2 10.81 -16.11 -10.11
N GLU A 3 11.10 -17.40 -10.29
CA GLU A 3 12.46 -17.97 -10.17
C GLU A 3 13.46 -17.33 -11.14
N ALA A 4 12.99 -16.89 -12.32
CA ALA A 4 13.81 -16.18 -13.30
C ALA A 4 14.27 -14.78 -12.83
N HIS A 5 13.64 -14.25 -11.78
CA HIS A 5 13.98 -12.97 -11.16
C HIS A 5 14.56 -13.14 -9.75
N ASP A 6 14.96 -14.36 -9.36
CA ASP A 6 15.48 -14.70 -8.03
C ASP A 6 14.57 -14.24 -6.87
N VAL A 7 13.25 -14.21 -7.11
CA VAL A 7 12.28 -13.80 -6.09
C VAL A 7 11.99 -14.99 -5.18
N ARG A 8 12.42 -14.88 -3.92
CA ARG A 8 12.11 -15.85 -2.87
C ARG A 8 10.64 -15.74 -2.45
N ILE A 9 9.91 -16.84 -2.55
CA ILE A 9 8.54 -16.94 -2.04
C ILE A 9 8.61 -17.44 -0.60
N SER A 10 8.28 -16.57 0.36
CA SER A 10 8.08 -16.93 1.76
C SER A 10 6.60 -16.88 2.10
N MET A 11 6.11 -17.93 2.75
CA MET A 11 4.77 -18.00 3.32
C MET A 11 4.93 -18.70 4.66
N ASP A 12 4.70 -18.00 5.78
CA ASP A 12 4.53 -18.69 7.04
C ASP A 12 3.26 -19.55 6.97
N GLY A 13 3.28 -20.66 7.70
CA GLY A 13 2.23 -21.68 7.63
C GLY A 13 0.81 -21.11 7.72
N LYS A 14 -0.16 -21.82 7.15
CA LYS A 14 -1.58 -21.43 7.14
C LYS A 14 -2.04 -21.01 8.54
N GLY A 15 -2.43 -19.74 8.69
CA GLY A 15 -2.85 -19.15 9.98
C GLY A 15 -1.84 -18.20 10.63
N CYS A 16 -0.65 -18.01 10.04
CA CYS A 16 0.26 -16.95 10.47
C CYS A 16 -0.21 -15.58 9.94
N TYR A 17 -0.83 -14.77 10.80
CA TYR A 17 -1.34 -13.44 10.42
C TYR A 17 -0.25 -12.38 10.24
N GLN A 18 0.98 -12.66 10.70
CA GLN A 18 2.07 -11.68 10.76
C GLN A 18 2.52 -11.26 9.36
N ASP A 19 2.60 -12.19 8.41
CA ASP A 19 2.96 -11.91 7.01
C ASP A 19 2.01 -10.89 6.35
N ASN A 20 0.74 -10.87 6.76
CA ASN A 20 -0.29 -10.06 6.13
C ASN A 20 -0.61 -8.77 6.90
N ILE A 21 -0.05 -8.57 8.11
CA ILE A 21 -0.47 -7.49 9.01
C ILE A 21 -0.35 -6.10 8.39
N PHE A 22 0.71 -5.87 7.59
CA PHE A 22 0.94 -4.60 6.91
C PHE A 22 -0.09 -4.36 5.80
N VAL A 23 -0.35 -5.39 4.99
CA VAL A 23 -1.33 -5.34 3.90
C VAL A 23 -2.75 -5.14 4.45
N GLU A 24 -3.11 -5.81 5.54
CA GLU A 24 -4.41 -5.62 6.21
C GLU A 24 -4.58 -4.20 6.76
N ARG A 25 -3.54 -3.67 7.42
CA ARG A 25 -3.56 -2.29 7.94
C ARG A 25 -3.69 -1.25 6.82
N LEU A 26 -3.01 -1.49 5.69
CA LEU A 26 -3.16 -0.68 4.49
C LEU A 26 -4.60 -0.70 3.99
N TRP A 27 -5.18 -1.90 3.82
CA TRP A 27 -6.54 -2.05 3.32
C TRP A 27 -7.59 -1.46 4.26
N ARG A 28 -7.38 -1.51 5.58
CA ARG A 28 -8.23 -0.80 6.53
C ARG A 28 -8.23 0.70 6.22
N SER A 29 -7.06 1.30 6.02
CA SER A 29 -6.95 2.73 5.71
C SER A 29 -7.64 3.09 4.41
N VAL A 30 -7.42 2.31 3.35
CA VAL A 30 -8.05 2.49 2.02
C VAL A 30 -9.57 2.45 2.12
N LYS A 31 -10.11 1.46 2.85
CA LYS A 31 -11.56 1.30 3.01
C LYS A 31 -12.19 2.51 3.70
N TYR A 32 -11.65 2.90 4.84
CA TYR A 32 -12.21 4.00 5.65
C TYR A 32 -12.03 5.38 5.02
N LYS A 33 -10.92 5.61 4.32
CA LYS A 33 -10.57 6.95 3.80
C LYS A 33 -10.92 7.16 2.33
N CYS A 34 -11.23 6.11 1.58
CA CYS A 34 -11.58 6.21 0.17
C CYS A 34 -12.88 5.48 -0.16
N VAL A 35 -12.93 4.17 0.09
CA VAL A 35 -14.03 3.33 -0.43
C VAL A 35 -15.36 3.63 0.25
N TYR A 36 -15.39 3.79 1.57
CA TYR A 36 -16.64 4.02 2.31
C TYR A 36 -17.17 5.45 2.20
N LEU A 37 -16.35 6.40 1.75
CA LEU A 37 -16.72 7.82 1.65
C LEU A 37 -17.28 8.19 0.27
N LYS A 38 -17.26 7.27 -0.70
CA LYS A 38 -17.56 7.57 -2.10
C LYS A 38 -18.57 6.58 -2.64
N ALA A 39 -19.51 7.09 -3.43
CA ALA A 39 -20.30 6.28 -4.33
C ALA A 39 -19.52 6.16 -5.65
N PHE A 40 -19.30 4.92 -6.10
CA PHE A 40 -18.65 4.65 -7.38
C PHE A 40 -19.71 4.30 -8.42
N GLU A 41 -19.55 4.85 -9.62
CA GLU A 41 -20.47 4.63 -10.74
C GLU A 41 -20.22 3.25 -11.37
N ASP A 42 -18.94 2.88 -11.51
CA ASP A 42 -18.50 1.59 -12.03
C ASP A 42 -17.09 1.22 -11.53
N GLY A 43 -16.56 0.09 -12.02
CA GLY A 43 -15.22 -0.38 -11.67
C GLY A 43 -14.08 0.46 -12.25
N VAL A 44 -14.30 1.21 -13.33
CA VAL A 44 -13.30 2.12 -13.91
C VAL A 44 -13.15 3.34 -13.00
N HIS A 45 -14.26 3.91 -12.56
CA HIS A 45 -14.28 4.99 -11.58
C HIS A 45 -13.60 4.56 -10.28
N LEU A 46 -13.94 3.38 -9.73
CA LEU A 46 -13.26 2.84 -8.53
C LEU A 46 -11.74 2.74 -8.73
N ARG A 47 -11.27 2.21 -9.86
CA ARG A 47 -9.82 2.11 -10.14
C ARG A 47 -9.14 3.47 -10.22
N GLY A 48 -9.78 4.45 -10.85
CA GLY A 48 -9.28 5.82 -10.91
C GLY A 48 -9.15 6.46 -9.53
N GLU A 49 -10.17 6.28 -8.68
CA GLU A 49 -10.19 6.79 -7.31
C GLU A 49 -9.17 6.12 -6.40
N LEU A 50 -8.99 4.80 -6.53
CA LEU A 50 -7.93 4.08 -5.84
C LEU A 50 -6.56 4.56 -6.28
N LYS A 51 -6.33 4.74 -7.59
CA LYS A 51 -5.06 5.28 -8.11
C LYS A 51 -4.76 6.65 -7.49
N ARG A 52 -5.74 7.56 -7.50
CA ARG A 52 -5.60 8.89 -6.89
C ARG A 52 -5.30 8.81 -5.40
N TYR A 53 -6.02 7.94 -4.67
CA TYR A 53 -5.79 7.72 -3.25
C TYR A 53 -4.37 7.22 -2.96
N PHE A 54 -3.87 6.24 -3.72
CA PHE A 54 -2.52 5.70 -3.54
C PHE A 54 -1.43 6.70 -3.91
N THR A 55 -1.62 7.51 -4.95
CA THR A 55 -0.70 8.62 -5.27
C THR A 55 -0.57 9.56 -4.08
N TRP A 56 -1.70 10.02 -3.52
CA TRP A 56 -1.69 10.90 -2.35
C TRP A 56 -1.10 10.21 -1.11
N PHE A 57 -1.45 8.95 -0.86
CA PHE A 57 -0.96 8.17 0.29
C PHE A 57 0.57 8.01 0.28
N ASN A 58 1.16 7.87 -0.90
CA ASN A 58 2.60 7.66 -1.08
C ASN A 58 3.40 8.96 -1.20
N LYS A 59 2.82 10.03 -1.77
CA LYS A 59 3.56 11.27 -2.10
C LYS A 59 3.30 12.45 -1.19
N GLU A 60 2.15 12.48 -0.53
CA GLU A 60 1.68 13.70 0.13
C GLU A 60 1.29 13.44 1.59
N ARG A 61 0.92 12.21 1.94
CA ARG A 61 0.48 11.89 3.30
C ARG A 61 1.68 11.59 4.19
N PRO A 62 1.95 12.39 5.24
CA PRO A 62 2.94 12.05 6.25
C PRO A 62 2.44 10.87 7.11
N HIS A 63 3.36 10.00 7.50
CA HIS A 63 3.06 8.86 8.37
C HIS A 63 3.90 8.94 9.64
N GLN A 64 3.25 8.99 10.80
CA GLN A 64 3.92 8.99 12.10
C GLN A 64 4.89 7.82 12.30
N GLY A 65 4.62 6.66 11.69
CA GLY A 65 5.54 5.51 11.73
C GLY A 65 6.79 5.65 10.86
N LEU A 66 6.89 6.74 10.10
CA LEU A 66 7.99 7.13 9.21
C LEU A 66 8.54 8.51 9.62
N ASP A 67 8.46 8.89 10.91
CA ASP A 67 8.88 10.21 11.39
C ASP A 67 8.23 11.39 10.63
N ASP A 68 6.95 11.23 10.31
CA ASP A 68 6.15 12.16 9.50
C ASP A 68 6.65 12.38 8.06
N ALA A 69 7.56 11.54 7.57
CA ALA A 69 7.87 11.44 6.15
C ALA A 69 6.77 10.69 5.37
N THR A 70 6.77 10.88 4.06
CA THR A 70 5.96 10.14 3.09
C THR A 70 6.68 8.85 2.67
N PRO A 71 5.95 7.82 2.21
CA PRO A 71 6.57 6.58 1.72
C PRO A 71 7.54 6.84 0.58
N ASP A 72 7.21 7.76 -0.34
CA ASP A 72 8.11 8.05 -1.46
C ASP A 72 9.44 8.66 -0.97
N GLU A 73 9.41 9.57 0.00
CA GLU A 73 10.64 10.12 0.62
C GLU A 73 11.49 9.03 1.30
N VAL A 74 10.86 8.04 1.94
CA VAL A 74 11.61 6.97 2.61
C VAL A 74 12.21 5.97 1.63
N TYR A 75 11.51 5.62 0.55
CA TYR A 75 11.92 4.52 -0.33
C TYR A 75 12.62 4.96 -1.62
N PHE A 76 12.41 6.20 -2.10
CA PHE A 76 12.99 6.68 -3.36
C PHE A 76 14.04 7.78 -3.18
N ASP A 77 14.05 8.52 -2.06
CA ASP A 77 15.09 9.54 -1.79
C ASP A 77 16.31 8.99 -1.02
N GLN A 78 16.36 7.68 -0.76
CA GLN A 78 17.56 7.06 -0.20
C GLN A 78 18.64 6.89 -1.28
N PRO A 79 19.90 7.28 -1.02
CA PRO A 79 21.00 6.89 -1.90
C PRO A 79 21.05 5.35 -1.93
N LEU A 80 21.09 4.79 -3.14
CA LEU A 80 21.32 3.35 -3.35
C LEU A 80 22.59 2.96 -2.58
N ILE A 81 22.42 2.18 -1.51
CA ILE A 81 23.54 1.47 -0.86
C ILE A 81 23.82 0.22 -1.68
#